data_AF-A0AAW6LS86-F1
#
_entry.id   AF-A0AAW6LS86-F1
#
_cell.length_a   1.000
_cell.length_b   1.000
_cell.length_c   1.000
_cell.angle_alpha   90.00
_cell.angle_beta   90.00
_cell.angle_gamma   90.00
#
_symmetry.space_group_name_H-M   'P 1'
#
loop_
_entity.id
_entity.type
_entity.pdbx_description
1 polymer ?
#
loop_
_entity_poly.entity_id
_entity_poly.type
_entity_poly.pdbx_seq_one_letter_code
_entity_poly.pdbx_strand_id
1 'polypeptide(L)'
;MTTMANHLTALPSTTTVDEIVDVIHRDGGVIVEDFLDTPQLDELRAQLGPVLESTGYGEDEFFAGTQTRRAGGLFGRIDLMPEIALHPLYYGAAKKILQVPLSVWVGDDQIEITPDIQIGVTQAIEIHPGQGAQRLHRDDTSFLWRHPDLRT
;
A
#
# COMPACT_ATOMS: atom_id res chain seq x y z
N MET A 1 -5.86 34.35 -7.20
CA MET A 1 -5.18 33.10 -7.60
C MET A 1 -6.06 31.97 -7.12
N THR A 2 -6.68 31.23 -8.04
CA THR A 2 -7.45 30.03 -7.70
C THR A 2 -6.44 28.94 -7.39
N THR A 3 -6.38 28.49 -6.15
CA THR A 3 -5.58 27.32 -5.76
C THR A 3 -6.15 26.14 -6.54
N MET A 4 -5.41 25.61 -7.51
CA MET A 4 -5.72 24.30 -8.07
C MET A 4 -5.60 23.30 -6.91
N ALA A 5 -6.70 22.65 -6.55
CA ALA A 5 -6.63 21.54 -5.64
C ALA A 5 -5.80 20.45 -6.33
N ASN A 6 -4.74 19.98 -5.66
CA ASN A 6 -4.05 18.78 -6.11
C ASN A 6 -5.03 17.62 -5.97
N HIS A 7 -5.46 17.07 -7.10
CA HIS A 7 -6.31 15.89 -7.15
C HIS A 7 -5.45 14.68 -7.53
N LEU A 8 -5.68 13.56 -6.85
CA LEU A 8 -5.14 12.29 -7.30
C LEU A 8 -5.85 11.88 -8.59
N THR A 9 -5.08 11.39 -9.55
CA THR A 9 -5.63 10.81 -10.78
C THR A 9 -6.39 9.53 -10.45
N ALA A 10 -7.59 9.38 -11.02
CA ALA A 10 -8.39 8.16 -10.93
C ALA A 10 -8.47 7.46 -12.30
N LEU A 11 -8.29 6.15 -12.30
CA LEU A 11 -8.34 5.26 -13.46
C LEU A 11 -9.39 4.17 -13.23
N PRO A 12 -10.09 3.70 -14.28
CA PRO A 12 -11.02 2.59 -14.16
C PRO A 12 -10.27 1.26 -13.92
N SER A 13 -10.95 0.24 -13.38
CA SER A 13 -10.40 -1.12 -13.24
C SER A 13 -9.99 -1.79 -14.55
N THR A 14 -10.39 -1.23 -15.70
CA THR A 14 -9.99 -1.69 -17.04
C THR A 14 -8.69 -1.05 -17.56
N THR A 15 -8.04 -0.20 -16.76
CA THR A 15 -6.75 0.43 -17.10
C THR A 15 -5.62 -0.59 -17.23
N THR A 16 -4.46 -0.13 -17.69
CA THR A 16 -3.27 -0.97 -17.84
C THR A 16 -2.29 -0.78 -16.69
N VAL A 17 -1.43 -1.77 -16.46
CA VAL A 17 -0.29 -1.65 -15.52
C VAL A 17 0.62 -0.48 -15.91
N ASP A 18 0.78 -0.22 -17.20
CA ASP A 18 1.65 0.85 -17.71
C ASP A 18 1.11 2.23 -17.33
N GLU A 19 -0.19 2.46 -17.53
CA GLU A 19 -0.85 3.71 -17.13
C GLU A 19 -0.78 3.94 -15.61
N ILE A 20 -1.01 2.90 -14.80
CA ILE A 20 -0.87 2.97 -13.33
C ILE A 20 0.53 3.43 -12.94
N VAL A 21 1.56 2.81 -13.51
CA VAL A 21 2.96 3.10 -13.17
C VAL A 21 3.36 4.49 -13.65
N ASP A 22 2.92 4.91 -14.83
CA ASP A 22 3.18 6.26 -15.35
C ASP A 22 2.57 7.34 -14.45
N VAL A 23 1.35 7.12 -13.96
CA VAL A 23 0.70 8.04 -13.01
C VAL A 23 1.41 8.04 -11.66
N ILE A 24 1.79 6.87 -11.12
CA ILE A 24 2.55 6.80 -9.86
C ILE A 24 3.87 7.55 -9.95
N HIS A 25 4.63 7.40 -11.05
CA HIS A 25 5.88 8.15 -11.23
C HIS A 25 5.67 9.66 -11.34
N ARG A 26 4.57 10.10 -11.96
CA ARG A 26 4.25 11.53 -12.14
C ARG A 26 3.72 12.18 -10.85
N ASP A 27 2.78 11.51 -10.17
CA ASP A 27 1.96 12.11 -9.10
C ASP A 27 2.32 11.58 -7.70
N GLY A 28 3.04 10.46 -7.61
CA GLY A 28 3.32 9.75 -6.35
C GLY A 28 2.18 8.85 -5.86
N GLY A 29 1.04 8.79 -6.56
CA GLY A 29 -0.10 7.93 -6.23
C GLY A 29 -1.22 7.97 -7.28
N VAL A 30 -2.05 6.93 -7.31
CA VAL A 30 -3.17 6.77 -8.25
C VAL A 30 -4.35 6.08 -7.55
N ILE A 31 -5.57 6.43 -7.95
CA ILE A 31 -6.79 5.71 -7.56
C ILE A 31 -7.16 4.76 -8.71
N VAL A 32 -7.38 3.48 -8.39
CA VAL A 32 -8.01 2.52 -9.31
C VAL A 32 -9.42 2.25 -8.82
N GLU A 33 -10.41 2.71 -9.58
CA GLU A 33 -11.82 2.55 -9.27
C GLU A 33 -12.26 1.11 -9.49
N ASP A 34 -13.22 0.64 -8.68
CA ASP A 34 -13.79 -0.71 -8.77
C ASP A 34 -12.72 -1.82 -8.81
N PHE A 35 -11.64 -1.66 -8.03
CA PHE A 35 -10.52 -2.61 -7.97
C PHE A 35 -10.95 -4.01 -7.52
N LEU A 36 -11.93 -4.09 -6.61
CA LEU A 36 -12.63 -5.33 -6.27
C LEU A 36 -14.06 -5.21 -6.77
N ASP A 37 -14.59 -6.29 -7.35
CA ASP A 37 -16.00 -6.34 -7.70
C ASP A 37 -16.90 -6.42 -6.46
N THR A 38 -18.21 -6.20 -6.64
CA THR A 38 -19.15 -6.18 -5.51
C THR A 38 -19.14 -7.49 -4.70
N PRO A 39 -19.19 -8.69 -5.32
CA PRO A 39 -19.04 -9.95 -4.59
C PRO A 39 -17.75 -10.07 -3.77
N GLN A 40 -16.59 -9.74 -4.35
CA GLN A 40 -15.31 -9.76 -3.65
C GLN A 40 -15.29 -8.78 -2.47
N LEU A 41 -15.87 -7.59 -2.65
CA LEU A 41 -15.94 -6.58 -1.61
C LEU A 41 -16.83 -7.00 -0.44
N ASP A 42 -17.97 -7.63 -0.73
CA ASP A 42 -18.88 -8.13 0.31
C ASP A 42 -18.27 -9.31 1.07
N GLU A 43 -17.57 -10.21 0.37
CA GLU A 43 -16.81 -11.30 0.99
C GLU A 43 -15.67 -10.76 1.88
N LEU A 44 -14.91 -9.79 1.37
CA LEU A 44 -13.86 -9.13 2.14
C LEU A 44 -14.40 -8.51 3.43
N ARG A 45 -15.55 -7.83 3.37
CA ARG A 45 -16.22 -7.25 4.55
C ARG A 45 -16.66 -8.32 5.54
N ALA A 46 -17.25 -9.41 5.06
CA ALA A 46 -17.71 -10.51 5.90
C ALA A 46 -16.54 -11.17 6.67
N GLN A 47 -15.39 -11.32 6.02
CA GLN A 47 -14.19 -11.87 6.67
C GLN A 47 -13.48 -10.87 7.59
N LEU A 48 -13.42 -9.58 7.20
CA LEU A 48 -12.74 -8.55 7.99
C LEU A 48 -13.48 -8.17 9.27
N GLY A 49 -14.81 -8.16 9.26
CA GLY A 49 -15.63 -7.72 10.39
C GLY A 49 -15.22 -8.39 11.71
N PRO A 50 -15.28 -9.73 11.82
CA PRO A 50 -14.88 -10.46 13.02
C PRO A 50 -13.39 -10.25 13.42
N VAL A 51 -12.51 -10.11 12.42
CA VAL A 51 -11.08 -9.86 12.66
C VAL A 51 -10.87 -8.49 13.31
N LEU A 52 -11.56 -7.46 12.84
CA LEU A 52 -11.48 -6.11 13.39
C LEU A 52 -12.19 -6.01 14.74
N GLU A 53 -13.36 -6.62 14.91
CA GLU A 53 -14.10 -6.66 16.18
C GLU A 53 -13.30 -7.25 17.33
N SER A 54 -12.52 -8.30 17.05
CA SER A 54 -11.63 -8.94 18.01
C SER A 54 -10.27 -8.24 18.17
N THR A 55 -9.97 -7.24 17.34
CA THR A 55 -8.73 -6.45 17.43
C THR A 55 -8.93 -5.29 18.41
N GLY A 56 -8.01 -5.16 19.37
CA GLY A 56 -7.99 -4.03 20.30
C GLY A 56 -7.68 -2.70 19.61
N TYR A 57 -8.03 -1.60 20.26
CA TYR A 57 -7.59 -0.27 19.83
C TYR A 57 -6.07 -0.13 19.99
N GLY A 58 -5.48 0.80 19.24
CA GLY A 58 -4.08 1.17 19.37
C GLY A 58 -3.73 1.68 20.76
N GLU A 59 -2.49 1.44 21.18
CA GLU A 59 -2.01 1.80 22.51
C GLU A 59 -1.38 3.20 22.58
N ASP A 60 -1.21 3.86 21.43
CA ASP A 60 -0.59 5.18 21.32
C ASP A 60 -1.33 6.11 20.34
N GLU A 61 -1.24 7.42 20.56
CA GLU A 61 -1.88 8.43 19.71
C GLU A 61 -1.11 8.76 18.43
N PHE A 62 0.17 8.38 18.35
CA PHE A 62 1.09 8.85 17.31
C PHE A 62 1.01 8.00 16.04
N PHE A 63 1.01 6.68 16.20
CA PHE A 63 1.00 5.70 15.13
C PHE A 63 -0.25 4.83 15.17
N ALA A 64 -0.49 4.14 16.29
CA ALA A 64 -1.56 3.15 16.34
C ALA A 64 -2.95 3.79 16.31
N GLY A 65 -3.15 4.87 17.04
CA GLY A 65 -4.42 5.57 17.25
C GLY A 65 -5.26 4.91 18.34
N THR A 66 -5.59 5.66 19.39
CA THR A 66 -6.36 5.16 20.56
C THR A 66 -7.82 4.84 20.27
N GLN A 67 -8.32 5.25 19.10
CA GLN A 67 -9.64 4.91 18.55
C GLN A 67 -9.51 4.32 17.14
N THR A 68 -8.41 3.60 16.89
CA THR A 68 -8.16 2.89 15.63
C THR A 68 -7.84 1.43 15.91
N ARG A 69 -8.44 0.52 15.15
CA ARG A 69 -8.09 -0.91 15.16
C ARG A 69 -7.20 -1.21 13.96
N ARG A 70 -6.12 -1.96 14.20
CA ARG A 70 -5.16 -2.36 13.18
C ARG A 70 -4.90 -3.86 13.25
N ALA A 71 -5.49 -4.60 12.31
CA ALA A 71 -5.30 -6.04 12.24
C ALA A 71 -4.22 -6.38 11.20
N GLY A 72 -3.10 -6.93 11.65
CA GLY A 72 -2.03 -7.42 10.77
C GLY A 72 -2.15 -8.91 10.43
N GLY A 73 -1.31 -9.37 9.48
CA GLY A 73 -1.16 -10.79 9.17
C GLY A 73 -2.39 -11.38 8.48
N LEU A 74 -2.99 -10.63 7.56
CA LEU A 74 -4.27 -10.94 6.95
C LEU A 74 -4.25 -12.25 6.13
N PHE A 75 -3.10 -12.68 5.60
CA PHE A 75 -2.97 -13.99 4.96
C PHE A 75 -3.36 -15.17 5.85
N GLY A 76 -3.16 -15.05 7.17
CA GLY A 76 -3.55 -16.08 8.13
C GLY A 76 -4.96 -15.88 8.70
N ARG A 77 -5.71 -14.89 8.21
CA ARG A 77 -6.99 -14.47 8.77
C ARG A 77 -8.11 -14.32 7.73
N ILE A 78 -7.76 -14.19 6.46
CA ILE A 78 -8.67 -13.87 5.36
C ILE A 78 -8.28 -14.72 4.15
N ASP A 79 -9.19 -15.56 3.70
CA ASP A 79 -8.99 -16.48 2.57
C ASP A 79 -8.90 -15.75 1.23
N LEU A 80 -9.54 -14.57 1.11
CA LEU A 80 -9.50 -13.73 -0.09
C LEU A 80 -8.17 -12.98 -0.25
N MET A 81 -7.33 -12.91 0.79
CA MET A 81 -6.13 -12.07 0.77
C MET A 81 -5.10 -12.45 -0.32
N PRO A 82 -4.80 -13.74 -0.60
CA PRO A 82 -3.97 -14.14 -1.73
C PRO A 82 -4.47 -13.63 -3.08
N GLU A 83 -5.78 -13.66 -3.32
CA GLU A 83 -6.37 -13.18 -4.57
C GLU A 83 -6.17 -11.67 -4.75
N ILE A 84 -6.46 -10.89 -3.70
CA ILE A 84 -6.26 -9.44 -3.70
C ILE A 84 -4.78 -9.08 -3.89
N ALA A 85 -3.89 -9.77 -3.16
CA ALA A 85 -2.45 -9.55 -3.21
C ALA A 85 -1.83 -9.89 -4.58
N LEU A 86 -2.42 -10.83 -5.30
CA LEU A 86 -2.00 -11.25 -6.64
C LEU A 86 -2.83 -10.59 -7.75
N HIS A 87 -3.72 -9.64 -7.42
CA HIS A 87 -4.55 -8.97 -8.41
C HIS A 87 -3.66 -8.37 -9.52
N PRO A 88 -3.95 -8.62 -10.82
CA PRO A 88 -3.02 -8.32 -11.91
C PRO A 88 -2.53 -6.86 -11.97
N LEU A 89 -3.40 -5.90 -11.64
CA LEU A 89 -3.03 -4.49 -11.60
C LEU A 89 -2.08 -4.14 -10.45
N TYR A 90 -2.31 -4.70 -9.26
CA TYR A 90 -1.48 -4.42 -8.09
C TYR A 90 -0.14 -5.14 -8.18
N TYR A 91 -0.17 -6.46 -8.40
CA TYR A 91 1.05 -7.26 -8.51
C TYR A 91 1.86 -6.87 -9.75
N GLY A 92 1.20 -6.60 -10.87
CA GLY A 92 1.86 -6.11 -12.10
C GLY A 92 2.56 -4.77 -11.91
N ALA A 93 1.90 -3.80 -11.28
CA ALA A 93 2.51 -2.50 -10.98
C ALA A 93 3.69 -2.65 -9.99
N ALA A 94 3.53 -3.45 -8.94
CA ALA A 94 4.59 -3.72 -7.97
C ALA A 94 5.83 -4.35 -8.64
N LYS A 95 5.65 -5.33 -9.54
CA LYS A 95 6.76 -5.90 -10.32
C LYS A 95 7.42 -4.85 -11.20
N LYS A 96 6.63 -4.06 -11.94
CA LYS A 96 7.19 -3.06 -12.85
C LYS A 96 7.99 -1.97 -12.13
N ILE A 97 7.62 -1.64 -10.88
CA ILE A 97 8.32 -0.64 -10.07
C ILE A 97 9.52 -1.24 -9.31
N LEU A 98 9.35 -2.40 -8.68
CA LEU A 98 10.32 -2.94 -7.71
C LEU A 98 11.22 -4.04 -8.28
N GLN A 99 10.78 -4.76 -9.32
CA GLN A 99 11.53 -5.86 -9.94
C GLN A 99 12.40 -5.34 -11.10
N VAL A 100 13.21 -4.32 -10.82
CA VAL A 100 14.15 -3.74 -11.78
C VAL A 100 15.58 -4.18 -11.47
N PRO A 101 16.49 -4.27 -12.47
CA PRO A 101 17.85 -4.69 -12.22
C PRO A 101 18.60 -3.69 -11.33
N LEU A 102 19.35 -4.22 -10.37
CA LEU A 102 20.18 -3.46 -9.44
C LEU A 102 21.63 -3.93 -9.53
N SER A 103 22.56 -2.96 -9.59
CA SER A 103 23.98 -3.27 -9.53
C SER A 103 24.43 -3.52 -8.09
N VAL A 104 25.02 -4.68 -7.84
CA VAL A 104 25.57 -5.06 -6.53
C VAL A 104 27.04 -5.46 -6.67
N TRP A 105 27.80 -5.32 -5.58
CA TRP A 105 29.19 -5.75 -5.53
C TRP A 105 29.29 -7.17 -4.98
N VAL A 106 30.02 -8.04 -5.68
CA VAL A 106 30.39 -9.39 -5.23
C VAL A 106 31.90 -9.51 -5.35
N GLY A 107 32.60 -9.33 -4.22
CA GLY A 107 34.05 -9.16 -4.23
C GLY A 107 34.44 -7.85 -4.92
N ASP A 108 35.33 -7.93 -5.91
CA ASP A 108 35.78 -6.79 -6.71
C ASP A 108 34.93 -6.60 -7.99
N ASP A 109 33.97 -7.50 -8.25
CA ASP A 109 33.13 -7.45 -9.44
C ASP A 109 31.78 -6.77 -9.15
N GLN A 110 31.34 -5.95 -10.08
CA GLN A 110 29.99 -5.41 -10.09
C GLN A 110 29.11 -6.25 -11.01
N ILE A 111 28.05 -6.84 -10.46
CA ILE A 111 27.09 -7.65 -11.21
C ILE A 111 25.69 -7.05 -11.11
N GLU A 112 24.85 -7.39 -12.08
CA GLU A 112 23.45 -7.00 -12.09
C GLU A 112 22.58 -8.13 -11.54
N ILE A 113 21.70 -7.81 -10.58
CA ILE A 113 20.71 -8.72 -10.02
C ILE A 113 19.35 -8.04 -10.07
N THR A 114 18.35 -8.74 -10.59
CA THR A 114 16.95 -8.34 -10.45
C THR A 114 16.36 -9.04 -9.22
N PRO A 115 15.87 -8.31 -8.20
CA PRO A 115 15.28 -8.92 -7.02
C PRO A 115 13.96 -9.62 -7.35
N ASP A 116 13.46 -10.46 -6.44
CA ASP A 116 12.03 -10.81 -6.45
C ASP A 116 11.29 -9.97 -5.42
N ILE A 117 9.97 -9.86 -5.58
CA ILE A 117 9.14 -9.04 -4.70
C ILE A 117 8.48 -9.88 -3.61
N GLN A 118 8.44 -9.32 -2.40
CA GLN A 118 7.79 -9.93 -1.24
C GLN A 118 6.83 -8.91 -0.62
N ILE A 119 5.74 -9.41 -0.06
CA ILE A 119 4.82 -8.55 0.69
C ILE A 119 5.42 -8.28 2.05
N GLY A 120 5.68 -7.00 2.34
CA GLY A 120 6.22 -6.58 3.63
C GLY A 120 5.20 -6.72 4.76
N VAL A 121 3.97 -6.26 4.56
CA VAL A 121 2.90 -6.32 5.55
C VAL A 121 1.53 -6.36 4.88
N THR A 122 0.57 -7.03 5.52
CA THR A 122 -0.86 -6.87 5.26
C THR A 122 -1.51 -6.32 6.51
N GLN A 123 -2.30 -5.25 6.37
CA GLN A 123 -2.97 -4.60 7.49
C GLN A 123 -4.36 -4.12 7.07
N ALA A 124 -5.36 -4.40 7.91
CA ALA A 124 -6.67 -3.74 7.86
C ALA A 124 -6.73 -2.67 8.94
N ILE A 125 -7.27 -1.51 8.61
CA ILE A 125 -7.34 -0.34 9.49
C ILE A 125 -8.79 0.11 9.58
N GLU A 126 -9.34 0.12 10.79
CA GLU A 126 -10.68 0.65 11.08
C GLU A 126 -10.55 1.86 12.00
N ILE A 127 -10.91 3.04 11.49
CA ILE A 127 -10.82 4.31 12.21
C ILE A 127 -12.20 4.64 12.79
N HIS A 128 -12.32 4.71 14.12
CA HIS A 128 -13.58 4.99 14.80
C HIS A 128 -13.79 6.50 15.03
N PRO A 129 -15.05 6.94 15.26
CA PRO A 129 -15.35 8.33 15.61
C PRO A 129 -14.51 8.83 16.79
N GLY A 130 -13.98 10.05 16.66
CA GLY A 130 -13.13 10.69 17.68
C GLY A 130 -11.64 10.46 17.49
N GLN A 131 -11.20 9.58 16.58
CA GLN A 131 -9.79 9.48 16.21
C GLN A 131 -9.32 10.76 15.50
N GLY A 132 -8.20 11.34 15.95
CA GLY A 132 -7.56 12.48 15.30
C GLY A 132 -6.83 12.10 14.00
N ALA A 133 -6.58 13.09 13.14
CA ALA A 133 -5.81 12.90 11.91
C ALA A 133 -4.36 12.51 12.20
N GLN A 134 -3.82 11.56 11.44
CA GLN A 134 -2.39 11.26 11.47
C GLN A 134 -1.57 12.42 10.90
N ARG A 135 -0.37 12.63 11.43
CA ARG A 135 0.57 13.63 10.90
C ARG A 135 1.00 13.25 9.49
N LEU A 136 1.34 14.23 8.67
CA LEU A 136 1.94 13.95 7.36
C LEU A 136 3.24 13.16 7.53
N HIS A 137 3.38 12.07 6.80
CA HIS A 137 4.52 11.17 6.84
C HIS A 137 4.72 10.46 5.49
N ARG A 138 5.83 9.72 5.37
CA ARG A 138 6.07 8.76 4.28
C ARG A 138 6.19 7.37 4.89
N ASP A 139 5.59 6.38 4.27
CA ASP A 139 5.57 5.01 4.80
C ASP A 139 6.94 4.34 4.79
N ASP A 140 7.81 4.76 3.87
CA ASP A 140 9.18 4.24 3.74
C ASP A 140 10.12 4.63 4.88
N THR A 141 9.67 5.51 5.78
CA THR A 141 10.38 5.79 7.04
C THR A 141 10.58 4.53 7.88
N SER A 142 9.68 3.54 7.76
CA SER A 142 9.80 2.22 8.41
C SER A 142 11.01 1.43 7.91
N PHE A 143 11.49 1.72 6.70
CA PHE A 143 12.67 1.08 6.10
C PHE A 143 13.91 1.97 6.16
N LEU A 144 13.83 3.11 6.87
CA LEU A 144 14.92 4.09 7.02
C LEU A 144 15.49 4.56 5.67
N TRP A 145 14.67 4.55 4.62
CA TRP A 145 15.09 4.97 3.29
C TRP A 145 15.44 6.45 3.29
N ARG A 146 16.56 6.81 2.62
CA ARG A 146 17.00 8.20 2.50
C ARG A 146 16.60 8.75 1.14
N HIS A 147 15.96 9.91 1.16
CA HIS A 147 15.62 10.68 -0.05
C HIS A 147 16.62 11.83 -0.19
N PRO A 148 17.67 11.69 -1.01
CA PRO A 148 18.75 12.67 -1.09
C PRO A 148 18.30 14.06 -1.57
N ASP A 149 17.17 14.13 -2.28
CA ASP A 149 16.64 15.38 -2.85
C ASP A 149 15.73 16.18 -1.90
N LEU A 150 15.41 15.64 -0.73
CA LEU A 150 14.63 16.33 0.29
C LEU A 150 15.58 16.93 1.32
N ARG A 151 15.69 18.27 1.32
CA ARG A 151 16.42 19.00 2.37
C ARG A 151 15.72 18.75 3.72
N THR A 152 16.48 18.27 4.69
CA THR A 152 16.13 18.24 6.12
C THR A 152 15.92 19.64 6.68
#